data_AF-A0A8T2S7S7-F1
#
_entry.id   AF-A0A8T2S7S7-F1
#
_cell.length_a   1.000
_cell.length_b   1.000
_cell.length_c   1.000
_cell.angle_alpha   90.00
_cell.angle_beta   90.00
_cell.angle_gamma   90.00
#
_symmetry.space_group_name_H-M   'P 1'
#
loop_
_entity.id
_entity.type
_entity.pdbx_description
1 polymer ?
#
loop_
_entity_poly.entity_id
_entity_poly.type
_entity_poly.pdbx_seq_one_letter_code
_entity_poly.pdbx_strand_id
1 'polypeptide(L)'
;MMDVKRYLSSQWIPIILCGLSVCCMQTEAQAGFTSIDCGGTANYSDVNGISWIPDSYMGAISSEGDAKYVDPPPYTTDPTPLSTIRYFPGNHSKYCYVFTSEHGVQKDSAYLVRASFWAGSAVPYTTQVPNRVTFDLLIYTDLWDEMNISLPQIDREDFREIDILAIRDSIEVCLVGKSTGTDIPFISSLVLRPLDSDLKYVDHMVQWTGKRPLLSAYRINYGAPSAQTYIR
;
A
#
# COMPACT_ATOMS: atom_id res chain seq x y z
N MET A 1 -0.31 -82.82 32.03
CA MET A 1 -1.39 -82.74 33.04
C MET A 1 -1.99 -81.35 32.90
N MET A 2 -3.32 -81.31 32.76
CA MET A 2 -4.15 -80.14 32.47
C MET A 2 -3.89 -78.97 33.42
N ASP A 3 -4.00 -77.73 32.96
CA ASP A 3 -5.18 -76.93 33.31
C ASP A 3 -5.38 -75.67 32.45
N VAL A 4 -6.66 -75.36 32.25
CA VAL A 4 -7.23 -74.27 31.46
C VAL A 4 -7.74 -73.19 32.41
N LYS A 5 -7.75 -71.92 31.95
CA LYS A 5 -8.66 -70.78 32.28
C LYS A 5 -7.85 -69.51 32.55
N ARG A 6 -8.29 -68.28 32.27
CA ARG A 6 -9.39 -67.68 31.50
C ARG A 6 -9.02 -66.19 31.41
N TYR A 7 -9.49 -65.54 30.36
CA TYR A 7 -9.58 -64.08 30.19
C TYR A 7 -9.96 -63.33 31.47
N LEU A 8 -9.39 -62.13 31.66
CA LEU A 8 -10.14 -60.94 32.05
C LEU A 8 -9.36 -59.68 31.63
N SER A 9 -10.04 -58.90 30.81
CA SER A 9 -9.66 -57.62 30.22
C SER A 9 -9.60 -56.50 31.25
N SER A 10 -8.52 -55.72 31.26
CA SER A 10 -8.51 -54.37 31.84
C SER A 10 -8.24 -53.39 30.72
N GLN A 11 -9.28 -52.64 30.34
CA GLN A 11 -9.21 -51.62 29.29
C GLN A 11 -8.36 -50.45 29.78
N TRP A 12 -7.34 -50.10 29.00
CA TRP A 12 -6.64 -48.82 29.11
C TRP A 12 -7.37 -47.83 28.21
N ILE A 13 -7.95 -46.78 28.78
CA ILE A 13 -8.52 -45.65 28.02
C ILE A 13 -7.36 -44.71 27.71
N PRO A 14 -6.87 -44.58 26.47
CA PRO A 14 -5.97 -43.49 26.14
C PRO A 14 -6.79 -42.20 26.14
N ILE A 15 -6.47 -41.31 27.08
CA ILE A 15 -6.93 -39.93 27.04
C ILE A 15 -6.28 -39.30 25.79
N ILE A 16 -7.04 -39.22 24.70
CA ILE A 16 -6.65 -38.45 23.53
C ILE A 16 -6.78 -36.99 23.95
N LEU A 17 -5.65 -36.42 24.37
CA LEU A 17 -5.49 -34.98 24.50
C LEU A 17 -5.54 -34.42 23.08
N CYS A 18 -6.76 -34.20 22.58
CA CYS A 18 -7.00 -33.47 21.34
C CYS A 18 -6.57 -32.04 21.63
N GLY A 19 -5.29 -31.76 21.44
CA GLY A 19 -4.77 -30.40 21.45
C GLY A 19 -5.66 -29.62 20.50
N LEU A 20 -6.36 -28.62 21.05
CA LEU A 20 -6.95 -27.54 20.28
C LEU A 20 -5.78 -26.83 19.61
N SER A 21 -5.32 -27.43 18.51
CA SER A 21 -4.61 -26.72 17.47
C SER A 21 -5.66 -25.78 16.93
N VAL A 22 -5.75 -24.61 17.56
CA VAL A 22 -6.23 -23.41 16.91
C VAL A 22 -5.33 -23.31 15.69
N CYS A 23 -5.80 -23.88 14.58
CA CYS A 23 -5.33 -23.50 13.27
C CYS A 23 -5.71 -22.03 13.21
N CYS A 24 -4.79 -21.16 13.64
CA CYS A 24 -4.77 -19.81 13.13
C CYS A 24 -4.82 -20.04 11.62
N MET A 25 -5.99 -19.78 11.04
CA MET A 25 -6.05 -19.42 9.65
C MET A 25 -5.14 -18.19 9.59
N GLN A 26 -3.87 -18.40 9.30
CA GLN A 26 -3.07 -17.37 8.69
C GLN A 26 -3.85 -17.10 7.41
N THR A 27 -4.67 -16.05 7.44
CA THR A 27 -5.01 -15.35 6.21
C THR A 27 -3.66 -15.13 5.57
N GLU A 28 -3.39 -15.84 4.46
CA GLU A 28 -2.17 -15.61 3.70
C GLU A 28 -2.20 -14.13 3.34
N ALA A 29 -1.50 -13.31 4.13
CA ALA A 29 -1.11 -11.99 3.70
C ALA A 29 -0.34 -12.26 2.41
N GLN A 30 -0.93 -11.88 1.28
CA GLN A 30 -0.39 -12.17 -0.06
C GLN A 30 1.10 -11.79 -0.05
N ALA A 31 1.97 -12.79 -0.20
CA ALA A 31 3.40 -12.60 -0.07
C ALA A 31 3.85 -11.47 -1.03
N GLY A 32 4.47 -10.42 -0.48
CA GLY A 32 4.93 -9.26 -1.24
C GLY A 32 3.96 -8.07 -1.31
N PHE A 33 2.76 -8.15 -0.74
CA PHE A 33 1.83 -7.02 -0.68
C PHE A 33 2.25 -6.08 0.45
N THR A 34 2.58 -4.83 0.12
CA THR A 34 2.92 -3.82 1.12
C THR A 34 1.94 -2.65 1.05
N SER A 35 1.29 -2.34 2.16
CA SER A 35 0.28 -1.29 2.30
C SER A 35 0.69 -0.36 3.43
N ILE A 36 1.02 0.87 3.09
CA ILE A 36 1.52 1.88 4.03
C ILE A 36 0.44 2.92 4.31
N ASP A 37 0.10 3.08 5.59
CA ASP A 37 -0.71 4.19 6.11
C ASP A 37 0.23 5.33 6.53
N CYS A 38 0.21 6.43 5.77
CA CYS A 38 1.13 7.54 5.96
C CYS A 38 0.63 8.49 7.06
N GLY A 39 1.43 8.64 8.11
CA GLY A 39 1.02 9.34 9.33
C GLY A 39 0.19 8.49 10.30
N GLY A 40 -0.09 7.22 9.95
CA GLY A 40 -0.68 6.23 10.85
C GLY A 40 0.24 5.88 12.03
N THR A 41 -0.33 5.24 13.06
CA THR A 41 0.40 4.92 14.31
C THR A 41 0.34 3.45 14.72
N ALA A 42 -0.53 2.66 14.11
CA ALA A 42 -0.72 1.25 14.44
C ALA A 42 -0.98 0.40 13.20
N ASN A 43 -0.63 -0.88 13.28
CA ASN A 43 -0.98 -1.86 12.25
C ASN A 43 -2.48 -2.19 12.37
N TYR A 44 -3.15 -2.39 11.23
CA TYR A 44 -4.53 -2.83 11.20
C TYR A 44 -4.83 -3.65 9.94
N SER A 45 -5.96 -4.34 9.94
CA SER A 45 -6.52 -4.97 8.74
C SER A 45 -7.78 -4.23 8.34
N ASP A 46 -7.89 -3.92 7.07
CA ASP A 46 -9.06 -3.24 6.51
C ASP A 46 -10.24 -4.21 6.31
N VAL A 47 -11.40 -3.70 5.91
CA VAL A 47 -12.61 -4.51 5.70
C VAL A 47 -12.45 -5.61 4.64
N ASN A 48 -11.44 -5.51 3.79
CA ASN A 48 -11.11 -6.48 2.77
C ASN A 48 -9.99 -7.45 3.20
N GLY A 49 -9.54 -7.37 4.44
CA GLY A 49 -8.46 -8.19 4.98
C GLY A 49 -7.06 -7.77 4.56
N ILE A 50 -6.88 -6.58 3.95
CA ILE A 50 -5.55 -6.07 3.62
C ILE A 50 -4.89 -5.58 4.90
N SER A 51 -3.66 -6.04 5.16
CA SER A 51 -2.84 -5.54 6.26
C SER A 51 -2.22 -4.19 5.89
N TRP A 52 -2.40 -3.20 6.76
CA TRP A 52 -1.82 -1.87 6.68
C TRP A 52 -0.80 -1.68 7.80
N ILE A 53 0.35 -1.11 7.47
CA ILE A 53 1.40 -0.75 8.44
C ILE A 53 1.66 0.76 8.38
N PRO A 54 2.00 1.39 9.51
CA PRO A 54 2.47 2.77 9.53
C PRO A 54 3.71 3.01 8.67
N ASP A 55 3.86 4.21 8.13
CA ASP A 55 5.09 4.63 7.46
C ASP A 55 6.33 4.71 8.35
N SER A 56 6.20 4.60 9.68
CA SER A 56 7.34 4.47 10.59
C SER A 56 8.19 3.23 10.31
N TYR A 57 7.62 2.22 9.64
CA TYR A 57 8.35 1.03 9.20
C TYR A 57 9.18 1.28 7.93
N MET A 58 8.98 2.40 7.24
CA MET A 58 9.71 2.78 6.01
C MET A 58 11.03 3.52 6.28
N GLY A 59 11.52 3.49 7.52
CA GLY A 59 12.77 4.12 7.93
C GLY A 59 12.67 5.61 8.22
N ALA A 60 13.70 6.36 7.86
CA ALA A 60 13.89 7.76 8.29
C ALA A 60 12.83 8.73 7.74
N ILE A 61 12.14 8.40 6.65
CA ILE A 61 11.15 9.30 6.04
C ILE A 61 10.06 9.73 7.02
N SER A 62 9.64 8.83 7.92
CA SER A 62 8.65 9.15 8.94
C SER A 62 9.12 10.21 9.95
N SER A 63 10.44 10.36 10.12
CA SER A 63 11.04 11.39 10.98
C SER A 63 11.35 12.70 10.24
N GLU A 64 11.23 12.72 8.92
CA GLU A 64 11.46 13.90 8.07
C GLU A 64 10.17 14.70 7.79
N GLY A 65 9.02 14.18 8.20
CA GLY A 65 7.73 14.82 8.01
C GLY A 65 6.85 14.74 9.25
N ASP A 66 5.79 15.52 9.25
CA ASP A 66 4.80 15.58 10.31
C ASP A 66 3.53 14.83 9.90
N ALA A 67 2.86 14.23 10.88
CA ALA A 67 1.58 13.55 10.67
C ALA A 67 0.40 14.44 11.06
N LYS A 68 -0.69 14.36 10.30
CA LYS A 68 -1.95 15.05 10.61
C LYS A 68 -3.14 14.14 10.34
N TYR A 69 -4.06 14.09 11.29
CA TYR A 69 -5.40 13.54 11.05
C TYR A 69 -6.22 14.49 10.18
N VAL A 70 -6.91 13.93 9.20
CA VAL A 70 -7.77 14.67 8.26
C VAL A 70 -9.17 14.05 8.27
N ASP A 71 -10.18 14.86 7.97
CA ASP A 71 -11.55 14.38 7.88
C ASP A 71 -11.62 13.27 6.82
N PRO A 72 -12.08 12.06 7.17
CA PRO A 72 -12.02 10.94 6.24
C PRO A 72 -12.99 11.14 5.06
N PRO A 73 -12.66 10.60 3.87
CA PRO A 73 -13.52 10.75 2.70
C PRO A 73 -14.90 10.09 2.89
N PRO A 74 -16.00 10.75 2.49
CA PRO A 74 -17.35 10.25 2.71
C PRO A 74 -17.76 9.13 1.73
N TYR A 75 -16.98 8.89 0.67
CA TYR A 75 -17.35 7.95 -0.41
C TYR A 75 -16.98 6.49 -0.14
N THR A 76 -16.14 6.22 0.87
CA THR A 76 -15.63 4.87 1.17
C THR A 76 -16.12 4.38 2.52
N THR A 77 -16.43 3.09 2.59
CA THR A 77 -16.82 2.40 3.84
C THR A 77 -15.62 2.07 4.73
N ASP A 78 -14.41 2.16 4.19
CA ASP A 78 -13.16 2.02 4.94
C ASP A 78 -12.21 3.17 4.58
N PRO A 79 -12.35 4.32 5.26
CA PRO A 79 -11.55 5.50 4.96
C PRO A 79 -10.24 5.52 5.75
N THR A 80 -9.92 4.47 6.52
CA THR A 80 -8.77 4.45 7.43
C THR A 80 -7.45 4.83 6.73
N PRO A 81 -7.11 4.26 5.55
CA PRO A 81 -5.88 4.62 4.83
C PRO A 81 -5.81 6.07 4.32
N LEU A 82 -6.92 6.83 4.42
CA LEU A 82 -7.06 8.20 3.97
C LEU A 82 -7.41 9.15 5.13
N SER A 83 -7.44 8.66 6.36
CA SER A 83 -7.77 9.45 7.56
C SER A 83 -6.56 10.19 8.14
N THR A 84 -5.37 9.92 7.62
CA THR A 84 -4.11 10.51 8.01
C THR A 84 -3.31 10.93 6.79
N ILE A 85 -2.52 11.98 6.96
CA ILE A 85 -1.48 12.37 6.01
C ILE A 85 -0.14 12.49 6.72
N ARG A 86 0.93 12.20 5.97
CA ARG A 86 2.26 12.72 6.26
C ARG A 86 2.57 13.86 5.30
N TYR A 87 3.02 15.00 5.83
CA TYR A 87 3.48 16.14 5.04
C TYR A 87 4.91 16.52 5.45
N PHE A 88 5.67 17.11 4.52
CA PHE A 88 7.12 17.27 4.69
C PHE A 88 7.56 18.75 4.67
N PRO A 89 7.43 19.48 5.79
CA PRO A 89 7.71 20.91 5.88
C PRO A 89 9.22 21.24 5.97
N GLY A 90 10.08 20.22 6.01
CA GLY A 90 11.52 20.39 6.15
C GLY A 90 12.16 21.12 4.96
N ASN A 91 13.46 21.39 5.09
CA ASN A 91 14.23 22.13 4.09
C ASN A 91 14.76 21.25 2.95
N HIS A 92 14.43 19.96 2.93
CA HIS A 92 14.84 19.06 1.85
C HIS A 92 13.92 19.28 0.65
N SER A 93 14.49 19.25 -0.55
CA SER A 93 13.71 19.35 -1.79
C SER A 93 13.06 18.03 -2.20
N LYS A 94 13.44 16.91 -1.57
CA LYS A 94 13.01 15.56 -1.96
C LYS A 94 12.88 14.64 -0.74
N TYR A 95 11.76 13.94 -0.65
CA TYR A 95 11.48 12.93 0.38
C TYR A 95 11.07 11.62 -0.30
N CYS A 96 11.77 10.52 -0.02
CA CYS A 96 11.58 9.25 -0.73
C CYS A 96 11.18 8.10 0.18
N TYR A 97 10.06 7.45 -0.15
CA TYR A 97 9.75 6.12 0.35
C TYR A 97 10.57 5.10 -0.43
N VAL A 98 11.27 4.20 0.26
CA VAL A 98 12.13 3.18 -0.36
C VAL A 98 11.63 1.80 0.01
N PHE A 99 10.96 1.14 -0.92
CA PHE A 99 10.70 -0.29 -0.80
C PHE A 99 11.96 -1.06 -1.17
N THR A 100 12.31 -2.06 -0.37
CA THR A 100 13.53 -2.87 -0.50
C THR A 100 13.17 -4.34 -0.67
N SER A 101 14.17 -5.21 -0.76
CA SER A 101 13.98 -6.66 -0.71
C SER A 101 13.27 -7.16 0.56
N GLU A 102 13.37 -6.44 1.68
CA GLU A 102 12.60 -6.72 2.91
C GLU A 102 11.10 -6.53 2.71
N HIS A 103 10.71 -5.67 1.76
CA HIS A 103 9.34 -5.42 1.34
C HIS A 103 8.91 -6.31 0.16
N GLY A 104 9.74 -7.30 -0.20
CA GLY A 104 9.48 -8.22 -1.31
C GLY A 104 9.90 -7.71 -2.69
N VAL A 105 10.61 -6.58 -2.79
CA VAL A 105 11.08 -6.07 -4.08
C VAL A 105 12.23 -6.91 -4.61
N GLN A 106 12.08 -7.37 -5.84
CA GLN A 106 13.06 -8.12 -6.61
C GLN A 106 13.28 -7.44 -7.95
N LYS A 107 14.55 -7.27 -8.33
CA LYS A 107 14.91 -6.75 -9.64
C LYS A 107 14.28 -7.57 -10.78
N ASP A 108 13.90 -6.88 -11.85
CA ASP A 108 13.26 -7.42 -13.05
C ASP A 108 11.86 -8.05 -12.83
N SER A 109 11.30 -7.96 -11.62
CA SER A 109 9.89 -8.29 -11.36
C SER A 109 8.99 -7.08 -11.56
N ALA A 110 7.71 -7.34 -11.88
CA ALA A 110 6.72 -6.31 -12.15
C ALA A 110 5.93 -5.96 -10.87
N TYR A 111 5.62 -4.67 -10.70
CA TYR A 111 4.89 -4.17 -9.55
C TYR A 111 3.90 -3.09 -9.96
N LEU A 112 2.73 -3.08 -9.33
CA LEU A 112 1.86 -1.93 -9.26
C LEU A 112 2.25 -1.11 -8.05
N VAL A 113 2.45 0.19 -8.26
CA VAL A 113 2.67 1.18 -7.22
C VAL A 113 1.51 2.17 -7.27
N ARG A 114 0.87 2.40 -6.13
CA ARG A 114 -0.20 3.39 -6.00
C ARG A 114 0.07 4.34 -4.84
N ALA A 115 0.13 5.64 -5.13
CA ALA A 115 0.19 6.71 -4.14
C ALA A 115 -1.17 7.41 -4.08
N SER A 116 -1.73 7.60 -2.88
CA SER A 116 -3.01 8.29 -2.69
C SER A 116 -2.85 9.53 -1.81
N PHE A 117 -3.66 10.55 -2.12
CA PHE A 117 -3.57 11.89 -1.58
C PHE A 117 -4.99 12.40 -1.23
N TRP A 118 -5.27 12.43 0.07
CA TRP A 118 -6.49 12.98 0.65
C TRP A 118 -6.13 13.90 1.82
N ALA A 119 -6.38 15.20 1.66
CA ALA A 119 -6.23 16.20 2.71
C ALA A 119 -7.58 16.72 3.24
N GLY A 120 -8.69 16.22 2.70
CA GLY A 120 -10.03 16.65 3.07
C GLY A 120 -10.25 18.14 2.78
N SER A 121 -10.59 18.89 3.83
CA SER A 121 -10.92 20.32 3.71
C SER A 121 -9.72 21.25 3.59
N ALA A 122 -8.61 20.96 4.28
CA ALA A 122 -7.43 21.82 4.31
C ALA A 122 -6.14 21.12 4.76
N VAL A 123 -5.02 21.53 4.17
CA VAL A 123 -3.66 21.23 4.64
C VAL A 123 -3.27 22.10 5.86
N PRO A 124 -2.31 21.67 6.72
CA PRO A 124 -1.91 22.41 7.92
C PRO A 124 -0.99 23.62 7.67
N TYR A 125 -0.76 23.98 6.41
CA TYR A 125 0.13 25.06 6.01
C TYR A 125 -0.53 25.95 4.97
N THR A 126 -0.02 27.16 4.79
CA THR A 126 -0.47 28.06 3.73
C THR A 126 0.01 27.55 2.38
N THR A 127 -0.90 27.44 1.42
CA THR A 127 -0.56 27.16 0.03
C THR A 127 -0.23 28.45 -0.71
N GLN A 128 0.62 28.38 -1.72
CA GLN A 128 0.98 29.54 -2.54
C GLN A 128 -0.18 30.06 -3.37
N VAL A 129 -0.97 29.14 -3.93
CA VAL A 129 -2.25 29.47 -4.54
C VAL A 129 -3.34 29.00 -3.59
N PRO A 130 -4.30 29.86 -3.21
CA PRO A 130 -5.33 29.49 -2.25
C PRO A 130 -6.01 28.18 -2.64
N ASN A 131 -6.10 27.27 -1.65
CA ASN A 131 -6.79 25.98 -1.76
C ASN A 131 -6.24 25.06 -2.87
N ARG A 132 -4.95 25.17 -3.19
CA ARG A 132 -4.31 24.32 -4.19
C ARG A 132 -2.94 23.90 -3.73
N VAL A 133 -2.64 22.61 -3.81
CA VAL A 133 -1.35 22.02 -3.42
C VAL A 133 -0.68 21.47 -4.65
N THR A 134 0.53 21.95 -4.97
CA THR A 134 1.33 21.45 -6.09
C THR A 134 2.71 20.97 -5.66
N PHE A 135 3.14 19.83 -6.20
CA PHE A 135 4.46 19.23 -6.02
C PHE A 135 4.70 18.17 -7.09
N ASP A 136 5.93 17.69 -7.25
CA ASP A 136 6.23 16.63 -8.22
C ASP A 136 6.28 15.26 -7.51
N LEU A 137 5.74 14.25 -8.16
CA LEU A 137 5.85 12.85 -7.77
C LEU A 137 6.83 12.17 -8.72
N LEU A 138 7.87 11.54 -8.16
CA LEU A 138 8.85 10.78 -8.92
C LEU A 138 8.76 9.29 -8.57
N ILE A 139 8.99 8.45 -9.58
CA ILE A 139 9.33 7.05 -9.41
C ILE A 139 10.82 6.92 -9.75
N TYR A 140 11.63 6.47 -8.80
CA TYR A 140 13.08 6.60 -8.85
C TYR A 140 13.51 8.08 -9.02
N THR A 141 14.00 8.42 -10.21
CA THR A 141 14.39 9.78 -10.60
C THR A 141 13.52 10.33 -11.73
N ASP A 142 12.61 9.52 -12.25
CA ASP A 142 11.77 9.90 -13.39
C ASP A 142 10.48 10.55 -12.90
N LEU A 143 10.03 11.58 -13.60
CA LEU A 143 8.76 12.24 -13.32
C LEU A 143 7.63 11.24 -13.52
N TRP A 144 6.95 10.90 -12.43
CA TRP A 144 5.73 10.12 -12.47
C TRP A 144 4.54 11.03 -12.74
N ASP A 145 4.39 12.11 -11.96
CA ASP A 145 3.35 13.12 -12.22
C ASP A 145 3.66 14.48 -11.61
N GLU A 146 3.06 15.54 -12.18
CA GLU A 146 2.99 16.85 -11.55
C GLU A 146 1.66 16.97 -10.79
N MET A 147 1.73 16.79 -9.47
CA MET A 147 0.54 16.82 -8.63
C MET A 147 -0.04 18.23 -8.57
N ASN A 148 -1.36 18.32 -8.74
CA ASN A 148 -2.13 19.55 -8.67
C ASN A 148 -3.48 19.27 -8.01
N ILE A 149 -3.50 19.33 -6.68
CA ILE A 149 -4.63 18.92 -5.85
C ILE A 149 -5.41 20.16 -5.44
N SER A 150 -6.73 20.16 -5.68
CA SER A 150 -7.65 21.23 -5.27
C SER A 150 -8.32 20.91 -3.94
N LEU A 151 -8.47 21.92 -3.09
CA LEU A 151 -9.12 21.83 -1.78
C LEU A 151 -10.40 22.69 -1.77
N PRO A 152 -11.43 22.34 -0.97
CA PRO A 152 -11.58 21.06 -0.28
C PRO A 152 -11.78 19.91 -1.26
N GLN A 153 -11.26 18.72 -0.94
CA GLN A 153 -11.61 17.49 -1.65
C GLN A 153 -12.98 17.00 -1.15
N ILE A 154 -13.89 16.72 -2.08
CA ILE A 154 -15.30 16.39 -1.76
C ILE A 154 -15.66 14.98 -2.24
N ASP A 155 -15.28 14.64 -3.47
CA ASP A 155 -15.79 13.43 -4.13
C ASP A 155 -14.88 12.22 -3.98
N ARG A 156 -13.60 12.37 -4.36
CA ARG A 156 -12.62 11.30 -4.40
C ARG A 156 -11.23 11.82 -4.06
N GLU A 157 -10.40 10.90 -3.62
CA GLU A 157 -8.97 11.11 -3.46
C GLU A 157 -8.29 11.32 -4.81
N ASP A 158 -7.25 12.15 -4.79
CA ASP A 158 -6.27 12.14 -5.87
C ASP A 158 -5.38 10.92 -5.66
N PHE A 159 -5.23 10.08 -6.67
CA PHE A 159 -4.27 8.98 -6.63
C PHE A 159 -3.53 8.87 -7.95
N ARG A 160 -2.34 8.28 -7.90
CA ARG A 160 -1.57 7.88 -9.07
C ARG A 160 -1.22 6.42 -8.97
N GLU A 161 -1.34 5.74 -10.09
CA GLU A 161 -1.04 4.32 -10.22
C GLU A 161 -0.11 4.10 -11.42
N ILE A 162 0.93 3.31 -11.18
CA ILE A 162 1.94 2.99 -12.17
C ILE A 162 2.32 1.52 -12.05
N ASP A 163 2.34 0.83 -13.18
CA ASP A 163 2.88 -0.51 -13.29
C ASP A 163 4.32 -0.37 -13.80
N ILE A 164 5.28 -0.92 -13.05
CA ILE A 164 6.72 -0.82 -13.35
C ILE A 164 7.39 -2.18 -13.33
N LEU A 165 8.52 -2.28 -14.03
CA LEU A 165 9.52 -3.31 -13.76
C LEU A 165 10.57 -2.73 -12.81
N ALA A 166 10.86 -3.43 -11.72
CA ALA A 166 11.89 -3.00 -10.79
C ALA A 166 13.27 -3.04 -11.48
N ILE A 167 13.97 -1.91 -11.54
CA ILE A 167 15.29 -1.82 -12.21
C ILE A 167 16.45 -2.23 -11.30
N ARG A 168 16.17 -2.37 -9.99
CA ARG A 168 17.05 -2.78 -8.90
C ARG A 168 16.23 -3.45 -7.80
N ASP A 169 16.86 -3.98 -6.76
CA ASP A 169 16.18 -4.59 -5.59
C ASP A 169 15.55 -3.55 -4.63
N SER A 170 15.10 -2.45 -5.21
CA SER A 170 14.37 -1.40 -4.52
C SER A 170 13.48 -0.63 -5.50
N ILE A 171 12.41 -0.05 -4.97
CA ILE A 171 11.54 0.91 -5.65
C ILE A 171 11.47 2.16 -4.79
N GLU A 172 11.75 3.31 -5.40
CA GLU A 172 11.76 4.60 -4.72
C GLU A 172 10.58 5.44 -5.22
N VAL A 173 9.73 5.91 -4.30
CA VAL A 173 8.64 6.84 -4.59
C VAL A 173 8.95 8.14 -3.88
N CYS A 174 9.25 9.19 -4.62
CA CYS A 174 9.73 10.45 -4.06
C CYS A 174 8.74 11.59 -4.29
N LEU A 175 8.50 12.36 -3.23
CA LEU A 175 7.78 13.61 -3.29
C LEU A 175 8.78 14.75 -3.31
N VAL A 176 8.63 15.65 -4.27
CA VAL A 176 9.58 16.74 -4.52
C VAL A 176 8.88 18.08 -4.43
N GLY A 177 9.29 18.89 -3.45
CA GLY A 177 9.05 20.32 -3.48
C GLY A 177 10.03 20.96 -4.47
N LYS A 178 9.53 21.73 -5.44
CA LYS A 178 10.32 22.67 -6.24
C LYS A 178 10.99 23.69 -5.30
N SER A 179 12.28 23.90 -5.54
CA SER A 179 13.19 24.74 -4.73
C SER A 179 12.73 26.18 -4.51
N THR A 180 11.88 26.69 -5.40
CA THR A 180 11.17 27.95 -5.25
C THR A 180 9.77 27.78 -5.82
N GLY A 181 8.75 28.00 -5.01
CA GLY A 181 7.41 28.17 -5.51
C GLY A 181 6.60 26.90 -5.76
N THR A 182 6.79 25.83 -4.99
CA THR A 182 5.76 24.77 -4.77
C THR A 182 5.37 24.65 -3.31
N ASP A 183 4.21 24.05 -3.10
CA ASP A 183 3.69 23.77 -1.77
C ASP A 183 4.45 22.61 -1.10
N ILE A 184 4.22 22.44 0.20
CA ILE A 184 4.74 21.30 0.95
C ILE A 184 4.07 20.02 0.42
N PRO A 185 4.82 18.98 0.02
CA PRO A 185 4.23 17.74 -0.41
C PRO A 185 3.62 16.97 0.76
N PHE A 186 2.57 16.20 0.48
CA PHE A 186 1.95 15.27 1.43
C PHE A 186 1.56 13.96 0.76
N ILE A 187 1.31 12.92 1.54
CA ILE A 187 0.80 11.61 1.10
C ILE A 187 -0.07 10.98 2.20
N SER A 188 -1.14 10.28 1.81
CA SER A 188 -2.03 9.58 2.74
C SER A 188 -1.73 8.08 2.80
N SER A 189 -1.48 7.46 1.64
CA SER A 189 -1.22 6.03 1.58
C SER A 189 -0.27 5.68 0.44
N LEU A 190 0.53 4.63 0.62
CA LEU A 190 1.40 4.08 -0.42
C LEU A 190 1.25 2.56 -0.50
N VAL A 191 0.94 2.07 -1.69
CA VAL A 191 0.59 0.68 -1.94
C VAL A 191 1.56 0.10 -2.97
N LEU A 192 2.17 -1.04 -2.64
CA LEU A 192 3.01 -1.84 -3.53
C LEU A 192 2.39 -3.24 -3.69
N ARG A 193 2.24 -3.69 -4.93
CA ARG A 193 1.66 -4.99 -5.27
C ARG A 193 2.52 -5.68 -6.32
N PRO A 194 3.02 -6.91 -6.09
CA PRO A 194 3.66 -7.68 -7.13
C PRO A 194 2.63 -8.02 -8.22
N LEU A 195 3.05 -7.90 -9.47
CA LEU A 195 2.24 -8.29 -10.63
C LEU A 195 2.71 -9.66 -11.11
N ASP A 196 1.74 -10.51 -11.41
CA ASP A 196 2.00 -11.82 -11.99
C ASP A 196 2.70 -11.68 -13.35
N SER A 197 3.84 -12.34 -13.50
CA SER A 197 4.65 -12.32 -14.72
C SER A 197 3.91 -12.93 -15.92
N ASP A 198 2.92 -13.79 -15.68
CA ASP A 198 2.12 -14.43 -16.73
C ASP A 198 1.04 -13.49 -17.30
N LEU A 199 0.85 -12.30 -16.70
CA LEU A 199 -0.04 -11.28 -17.24
C LEU A 199 0.50 -10.79 -18.59
N LYS A 200 -0.32 -10.98 -19.64
CA LYS A 200 0.05 -10.58 -21.01
C LYS A 200 0.53 -9.13 -21.11
N TYR A 201 -0.03 -8.22 -20.33
CA TYR A 201 0.41 -6.82 -20.39
C TYR A 201 1.78 -6.61 -19.74
N VAL A 202 2.16 -7.41 -18.73
CA VAL A 202 3.50 -7.41 -18.14
C VAL A 202 4.51 -7.92 -19.18
N ASP A 203 4.17 -9.00 -19.90
CA ASP A 203 4.96 -9.45 -21.04
C ASP A 203 5.11 -8.33 -22.10
N HIS A 204 4.03 -7.59 -22.36
CA HIS A 204 4.10 -6.44 -23.26
C HIS A 204 4.99 -5.29 -22.75
N MET A 205 5.03 -5.04 -21.44
CA MET A 205 5.96 -4.07 -20.86
C MET A 205 7.43 -4.48 -21.10
N VAL A 206 7.72 -5.77 -20.95
CA VAL A 206 9.07 -6.28 -21.17
C VAL A 206 9.45 -6.20 -22.66
N GLN A 207 8.57 -6.68 -23.54
CA GLN A 207 8.88 -6.87 -24.95
C GLN A 207 8.74 -5.61 -25.81
N TRP A 208 7.68 -4.81 -25.59
CA TRP A 208 7.27 -3.76 -26.54
C TRP A 208 7.53 -2.35 -26.05
N THR A 209 7.42 -2.10 -24.74
CA THR A 209 7.67 -0.75 -24.20
C THR A 209 9.15 -0.51 -23.90
N GLY A 210 10.01 -1.54 -24.03
CA GLY A 210 11.41 -1.46 -23.65
C GLY A 210 11.59 -1.30 -22.14
N LYS A 211 10.76 -2.01 -21.36
CA LYS A 211 10.68 -1.91 -19.89
C LYS A 211 10.23 -0.53 -19.36
N ARG A 212 9.54 0.26 -20.20
CA ARG A 212 8.96 1.53 -19.74
C ARG A 212 7.75 1.29 -18.84
N PRO A 213 7.54 2.13 -17.83
CA PRO A 213 6.39 2.02 -16.94
C PRO A 213 5.08 2.31 -17.68
N LEU A 214 3.98 1.75 -17.18
CA LEU A 214 2.63 2.02 -17.66
C LEU A 214 1.86 2.84 -16.63
N LEU A 215 1.33 3.97 -17.05
CA LEU A 215 0.46 4.80 -16.21
C LEU A 215 -0.98 4.34 -16.37
N SER A 216 -1.66 4.13 -15.24
CA SER A 216 -3.06 3.75 -15.23
C SER A 216 -3.93 4.95 -15.60
N ALA A 217 -4.62 4.89 -16.73
CA ALA A 217 -5.53 5.95 -17.16
C ALA A 217 -6.95 5.74 -16.60
N TYR A 218 -7.52 4.57 -16.83
CA TYR A 218 -8.87 4.21 -16.39
C TYR A 218 -8.97 2.72 -16.12
N ARG A 219 -9.78 2.35 -15.12
CA ARG A 219 -10.24 0.97 -14.91
C ARG A 219 -11.74 0.92 -15.07
N ILE A 220 -12.22 0.07 -15.97
CA ILE A 220 -13.64 -0.06 -16.27
C ILE A 220 -14.03 -1.53 -16.12
N ASN A 221 -15.03 -1.80 -15.29
CA ASN A 221 -15.63 -3.11 -15.16
C ASN A 221 -16.93 -3.16 -15.98
N TYR A 222 -16.84 -3.65 -17.22
CA TYR A 222 -18.00 -3.73 -18.11
C TYR A 222 -18.96 -4.85 -17.68
N GLY A 223 -20.25 -4.53 -17.58
CA GLY A 223 -21.30 -5.53 -17.36
C GLY A 223 -21.46 -6.01 -15.92
N ALA A 224 -20.69 -5.47 -14.96
CA ALA A 224 -20.88 -5.79 -13.55
C ALA A 224 -22.13 -5.09 -12.99
N PRO A 225 -23.05 -5.82 -12.32
CA PRO A 225 -23.99 -5.18 -11.41
C PRO A 225 -23.15 -4.53 -10.30
N SER A 226 -23.37 -3.25 -10.02
CA SER A 226 -22.48 -2.37 -9.23
C SER A 226 -21.72 -2.99 -8.04
N ALA A 227 -20.50 -2.48 -7.83
CA ALA A 227 -19.64 -2.55 -6.63
C ALA A 227 -18.97 -3.90 -6.30
N GLN A 228 -18.34 -4.57 -7.27
CA GLN A 228 -17.22 -5.45 -6.95
C GLN A 228 -15.91 -4.66 -6.94
N THR A 229 -15.34 -4.49 -5.75
CA THR A 229 -13.97 -3.99 -5.57
C THR A 229 -13.01 -5.13 -5.89
N TYR A 230 -12.29 -5.01 -7.01
CA TYR A 230 -11.16 -5.88 -7.30
C TYR A 230 -9.92 -5.26 -6.66
N ILE A 231 -9.47 -5.89 -5.58
CA ILE A 231 -8.17 -5.57 -4.98
C ILE A 231 -7.13 -6.34 -5.78
N ARG A 232 -6.18 -5.60 -6.32
CA ARG A 232 -4.96 -6.14 -6.91
C ARG A 232 -3.82 -5.91 -5.94
#